data_AF-I3ZH95-F1
#
_entry.id   AF-I3ZH95-F1
#
_cell.length_a   1.000
_cell.length_b   1.000
_cell.length_c   1.000
_cell.angle_alpha   90.00
_cell.angle_beta   90.00
_cell.angle_gamma   90.00
#
_symmetry.space_group_name_H-M   'P 1'
#
loop_
_entity.id
_entity.type
_entity.pdbx_description
1 polymer ?
#
loop_
_entity_poly.entity_id
_entity_poly.type
_entity_poly.pdbx_seq_one_letter_code
_entity_poly.pdbx_strand_id
1 'polypeptide(L)'
;MESVEIRGNKTTNDLLREAGWFALHSLLAVVVLIAILAGFWGAHVDPDAATPKMLCTILAFVIPGLAAYGIMRTHPDGIAGYVWISGALFFGVVCVYVLDLPTGPGLCEHCTLIERLYRTFFSITHNSGMLGGDGVLIGAWIPLSIIGYSVGARLATSAVD
;
A
#
# COMPACT_ATOMS: atom_id res chain seq x y z
N MET A 1 11.91 26.44 -24.37
CA MET A 1 12.47 25.92 -23.11
C MET A 1 13.46 24.84 -23.50
N GLU A 2 14.76 25.06 -23.30
CA GLU A 2 15.76 24.00 -23.46
C GLU A 2 15.49 22.90 -22.43
N SER A 3 15.39 21.66 -22.89
CA SER A 3 15.30 20.50 -22.01
C SER A 3 16.65 20.30 -21.33
N VAL A 4 16.70 20.52 -20.02
CA VAL A 4 17.89 20.21 -19.21
C VAL A 4 18.07 18.69 -19.24
N GLU A 5 19.21 18.24 -19.75
CA GLU A 5 19.58 16.83 -19.80
C GLU A 5 20.01 16.39 -18.39
N ILE A 6 19.15 15.61 -17.73
CA ILE A 6 19.39 15.13 -16.36
C ILE A 6 19.79 13.66 -16.48
N ARG A 7 21.02 13.33 -16.05
CA ARG A 7 21.65 12.00 -15.94
C ARG A 7 20.90 10.84 -16.64
N GLY A 8 21.47 10.34 -17.73
CA GLY A 8 21.01 9.10 -18.41
C GLY A 8 20.22 9.32 -19.70
N ASN A 9 20.52 10.37 -20.47
CA ASN A 9 19.87 10.72 -21.75
C ASN A 9 18.34 10.89 -21.68
N LYS A 10 17.79 11.20 -20.50
CA LYS A 10 16.35 11.47 -20.34
C LYS A 10 16.08 12.97 -20.30
N THR A 11 15.07 13.39 -21.04
CA THR A 11 14.60 14.78 -21.00
C THR A 11 13.73 15.00 -19.77
N THR A 12 13.52 16.26 -19.37
CA THR A 12 12.57 16.61 -18.31
C THR A 12 11.16 16.09 -18.59
N ASN A 13 10.74 16.06 -19.86
CA ASN A 13 9.43 15.53 -20.26
C ASN A 13 9.33 14.02 -20.03
N ASP A 14 10.41 13.28 -20.26
CA ASP A 14 10.44 11.84 -19.98
C ASP A 14 10.28 11.60 -18.48
N LEU A 15 11.04 12.32 -17.65
CA LEU A 15 10.95 12.21 -16.19
C LEU A 15 9.55 12.53 -15.65
N LEU A 16 8.90 13.59 -16.17
CA LEU A 16 7.53 13.93 -15.78
C LEU A 16 6.53 12.84 -16.19
N ARG A 17 6.70 12.28 -17.39
CA ARG A 17 5.88 11.16 -17.85
C ARG A 17 6.08 9.93 -16.97
N GLU A 18 7.32 9.60 -16.62
CA GLU A 18 7.64 8.48 -15.75
C GLU A 18 7.08 8.66 -14.32
N ALA A 19 7.22 9.87 -13.76
CA ALA A 19 6.63 10.21 -12.47
C ALA A 19 5.10 10.13 -12.50
N GLY A 20 4.48 10.56 -13.61
CA GLY A 20 3.04 10.42 -13.84
C GLY A 20 2.57 8.97 -13.83
N TRP A 21 3.26 8.08 -14.53
CA TRP A 21 2.96 6.65 -14.53
C TRP A 21 3.19 6.00 -13.16
N PHE A 22 4.29 6.36 -12.49
CA PHE A 22 4.56 5.91 -11.13
C PHE A 22 3.43 6.27 -10.16
N ALA A 23 2.97 7.53 -10.21
CA ALA A 23 1.86 8.00 -9.40
C ALA A 23 0.54 7.30 -9.76
N LEU A 24 0.24 7.17 -11.06
CA LEU A 24 -0.97 6.51 -11.54
C LEU A 24 -1.05 5.04 -11.09
N HIS A 25 0.04 4.28 -11.21
CA HIS A 25 0.09 2.89 -10.76
C HIS A 25 -0.04 2.78 -9.24
N SER A 26 0.58 3.70 -8.48
CA SER A 26 0.41 3.76 -7.03
C SER A 26 -1.06 4.03 -6.65
N LEU A 27 -1.72 4.99 -7.32
CA LEU A 27 -3.13 5.29 -7.11
C LEU A 27 -4.03 4.11 -7.49
N LEU A 28 -3.72 3.40 -8.57
CA LEU A 28 -4.51 2.28 -9.02
C LEU A 28 -4.49 1.13 -8.00
N ALA A 29 -3.36 0.85 -7.38
CA ALA A 29 -3.26 -0.10 -6.27
C ALA A 29 -4.21 0.26 -5.11
N VAL A 30 -4.25 1.55 -4.75
CA VAL A 30 -5.13 2.07 -3.70
C VAL A 30 -6.61 2.00 -4.12
N VAL A 31 -6.94 2.32 -5.37
CA VAL A 31 -8.30 2.22 -5.91
C VAL A 31 -8.81 0.77 -5.85
N VAL A 32 -7.95 -0.20 -6.19
CA VAL A 32 -8.29 -1.62 -6.09
C VAL A 32 -8.55 -2.01 -4.62
N LEU A 33 -7.72 -1.54 -3.68
CA LEU A 33 -7.98 -1.74 -2.25
C LEU A 33 -9.31 -1.13 -1.82
N ILE A 34 -9.62 0.10 -2.22
CA ILE A 34 -10.89 0.76 -1.92
C ILE A 34 -12.07 -0.06 -2.45
N ALA A 35 -11.96 -0.64 -3.64
CA ALA A 35 -13.00 -1.51 -4.20
C ALA A 35 -13.24 -2.77 -3.34
N ILE A 36 -12.17 -3.38 -2.80
CA ILE A 36 -12.28 -4.51 -1.86
C ILE A 36 -13.02 -4.08 -0.60
N LEU A 37 -12.61 -2.95 0.00
CA LEU A 37 -13.23 -2.41 1.23
C LEU A 37 -14.69 -2.04 1.02
N ALA A 38 -15.02 -1.44 -0.12
CA ALA A 38 -16.40 -1.12 -0.50
C ALA A 38 -17.24 -2.40 -0.64
N GLY A 39 -16.66 -3.49 -1.14
CA GLY A 39 -17.31 -4.81 -1.19
C GLY A 39 -17.63 -5.36 0.20
N PHE A 40 -16.69 -5.29 1.13
CA PHE A 40 -16.89 -5.72 2.52
C PHE A 40 -17.94 -4.87 3.23
N TRP A 41 -17.88 -3.54 3.03
CA TRP A 41 -18.84 -2.60 3.58
C TRP A 41 -20.26 -2.86 3.04
N GLY A 42 -20.42 -3.02 1.72
CA GLY A 42 -21.71 -3.34 1.10
C GLY A 42 -22.28 -4.70 1.55
N ALA A 43 -21.41 -5.67 1.83
CA ALA A 43 -21.79 -6.97 2.38
C ALA A 43 -22.05 -6.95 3.90
N HIS A 44 -21.96 -5.78 4.56
CA HIS A 44 -22.14 -5.62 6.01
C HIS A 44 -21.26 -6.56 6.84
N VAL A 45 -20.03 -6.80 6.37
CA VAL A 45 -19.06 -7.63 7.08
C VAL A 45 -18.64 -6.91 8.35
N ASP A 46 -18.69 -7.61 9.49
CA ASP A 46 -18.19 -7.10 10.76
C ASP A 46 -16.71 -6.69 10.62
N PRO A 47 -16.39 -5.39 10.71
CA PRO A 47 -15.04 -4.90 10.52
C PRO A 47 -14.12 -5.26 11.68
N ASP A 48 -14.66 -5.66 12.84
CA ASP A 48 -13.89 -5.97 14.04
C ASP A 48 -13.52 -7.44 14.16
N ALA A 49 -14.26 -8.32 13.47
CA ALA A 49 -14.00 -9.74 13.46
C ALA A 49 -12.63 -10.09 12.83
N ALA A 50 -11.92 -11.01 13.49
CA ALA A 50 -10.57 -11.40 13.06
C ALA A 50 -10.55 -12.06 11.67
N THR A 51 -11.56 -12.88 11.35
CA THR A 51 -11.63 -13.62 10.08
C THR A 51 -11.74 -12.67 8.87
N PRO A 52 -12.67 -11.69 8.84
CA PRO A 52 -12.68 -10.65 7.82
C PRO A 52 -11.38 -9.87 7.68
N LYS A 53 -10.74 -9.48 8.79
CA LYS A 53 -9.46 -8.77 8.76
C LYS A 53 -8.35 -9.60 8.11
N MET A 54 -8.24 -10.89 8.47
CA MET A 54 -7.27 -11.80 7.84
C MET A 54 -7.54 -11.95 6.34
N LEU A 55 -8.80 -12.14 5.96
CA LEU A 55 -9.19 -12.27 4.55
C LEU A 55 -8.87 -10.99 3.78
N CYS A 56 -9.25 -9.82 4.30
CA CYS A 56 -8.95 -8.54 3.69
C CYS A 56 -7.44 -8.29 3.58
N THR A 57 -6.64 -8.73 4.55
CA THR A 57 -5.16 -8.66 4.47
C THR A 57 -4.62 -9.46 3.28
N ILE A 58 -5.12 -10.68 3.07
CA ILE A 58 -4.72 -11.51 1.92
C ILE A 58 -5.18 -10.86 0.62
N LEU A 59 -6.43 -10.40 0.55
CA LEU A 59 -7.00 -9.78 -0.64
C LEU A 59 -6.31 -8.45 -0.99
N ALA A 60 -5.90 -7.68 0.01
CA ALA A 60 -5.15 -6.44 -0.16
C ALA A 60 -3.81 -6.67 -0.86
N PHE A 61 -3.21 -7.85 -0.76
CA PHE A 61 -2.02 -8.19 -1.56
C PHE A 61 -2.40 -8.80 -2.91
N VAL A 62 -3.25 -9.82 -2.90
CA VAL A 62 -3.52 -10.68 -4.08
C VAL A 62 -4.27 -9.93 -5.18
N ILE A 63 -5.34 -9.20 -4.85
CA ILE A 63 -6.21 -8.58 -5.86
C ILE A 63 -5.49 -7.42 -6.58
N PRO A 64 -4.77 -6.50 -5.91
CA PRO A 64 -3.93 -5.52 -6.60
C PRO A 64 -2.85 -6.18 -7.47
N GLY A 65 -2.26 -7.29 -7.03
CA GLY A 65 -1.32 -8.05 -7.84
C GLY A 65 -1.94 -8.64 -9.11
N LEU A 66 -3.11 -9.26 -9.01
CA LEU A 66 -3.84 -9.77 -10.18
C LEU A 66 -4.27 -8.65 -11.13
N ALA A 67 -4.73 -7.53 -10.59
CA ALA A 67 -5.08 -6.34 -11.38
C ALA A 67 -3.86 -5.82 -12.14
N ALA A 68 -2.73 -5.62 -11.45
CA ALA A 68 -1.47 -5.19 -12.07
C ALA A 68 -1.00 -6.17 -13.15
N TYR A 69 -1.07 -7.47 -12.87
CA TYR A 69 -0.70 -8.51 -13.83
C TYR A 69 -1.52 -8.40 -15.12
N GLY A 70 -2.85 -8.29 -15.01
CA GLY A 70 -3.74 -8.15 -16.16
C GLY A 70 -3.47 -6.88 -16.96
N ILE A 71 -3.27 -5.75 -16.27
CA ILE A 71 -2.97 -4.46 -16.93
C ILE A 71 -1.63 -4.55 -17.66
N MET A 72 -0.57 -5.03 -17.01
CA MET A 72 0.76 -5.12 -17.61
C MET A 72 0.85 -6.12 -18.77
N ARG A 73 -0.05 -7.11 -18.84
CA ARG A 73 -0.17 -7.98 -20.03
C ARG A 73 -0.69 -7.24 -21.27
N THR A 74 -1.46 -6.18 -21.07
CA THR A 74 -2.05 -5.39 -22.18
C THR A 74 -1.27 -4.11 -22.46
N HIS A 75 -0.74 -3.47 -21.42
CA HIS A 75 0.02 -2.24 -21.46
C HIS A 75 1.28 -2.40 -20.60
N PRO A 76 2.34 -3.03 -21.13
CA PRO A 76 3.58 -3.21 -20.39
C PRO A 76 4.21 -1.87 -20.04
N ASP A 77 4.49 -1.66 -18.76
CA ASP A 77 5.19 -0.49 -18.25
C ASP A 77 6.25 -0.93 -17.22
N GLY A 78 7.51 -0.60 -17.47
CA GLY A 78 8.61 -0.95 -16.58
C GLY A 78 8.57 -0.26 -15.22
N ILE A 79 7.89 0.89 -15.11
CA ILE A 79 7.79 1.71 -13.91
C ILE A 79 6.86 1.06 -12.88
N ALA A 80 5.84 0.34 -13.33
CA ALA A 80 4.88 -0.34 -12.47
C ALA A 80 5.57 -1.31 -11.48
N GLY A 81 6.71 -1.90 -11.86
CA GLY A 81 7.49 -2.77 -10.99
C GLY A 81 8.28 -2.05 -9.89
N TYR A 82 8.31 -0.72 -9.86
CA TYR A 82 9.03 0.09 -8.87
C TYR A 82 8.12 0.81 -7.88
N VAL A 83 6.79 0.74 -8.05
CA VAL A 83 5.85 1.45 -7.16
C VAL A 83 5.87 0.96 -5.72
N TRP A 84 6.46 -0.21 -5.42
CA TRP A 84 6.67 -0.65 -4.03
C TRP A 84 7.39 0.39 -3.17
N ILE A 85 8.22 1.26 -3.78
CA ILE A 85 8.91 2.36 -3.11
C ILE A 85 7.91 3.33 -2.49
N SER A 86 6.82 3.67 -3.20
CA SER A 86 5.79 4.57 -2.65
C SER A 86 5.07 3.94 -1.46
N GLY A 87 4.79 2.63 -1.52
CA GLY A 87 4.22 1.88 -0.40
C GLY A 87 5.14 1.87 0.83
N ALA A 88 6.44 1.62 0.63
CA ALA A 88 7.42 1.64 1.71
C ALA A 88 7.60 3.04 2.33
N LEU A 89 7.63 4.08 1.50
CA LEU A 89 7.71 5.47 1.96
C LEU A 89 6.45 5.86 2.75
N PHE A 90 5.27 5.53 2.23
CA PHE A 90 4.00 5.77 2.93
C PHE A 90 3.97 5.06 4.28
N PHE A 91 4.38 3.79 4.32
CA PHE A 91 4.49 3.04 5.56
C PHE A 91 5.44 3.71 6.56
N GLY A 92 6.61 4.17 6.10
CA GLY A 92 7.58 4.87 6.92
C GLY A 92 7.02 6.15 7.54
N VAL A 93 6.29 6.95 6.74
CA VAL A 93 5.63 8.18 7.21
C VAL A 93 4.58 7.85 8.28
N VAL A 94 3.73 6.85 8.03
CA VAL A 94 2.69 6.44 8.98
C VAL A 94 3.30 5.86 10.26
N CYS A 95 4.42 5.12 10.17
CA CYS A 95 5.17 4.67 11.35
C CYS A 95 5.60 5.85 12.21
N VAL A 96 6.26 6.85 11.63
CA VAL A 96 6.72 8.04 12.36
C VAL A 96 5.54 8.79 12.97
N TYR A 97 4.44 8.95 12.22
CA TYR A 97 3.22 9.58 12.72
C TYR A 97 2.65 8.86 13.95
N VAL A 98 2.57 7.52 13.90
CA VAL A 98 2.10 6.69 15.02
C VAL A 98 3.03 6.78 16.23
N LEU A 99 4.34 6.89 16.03
CA LEU A 99 5.28 7.07 17.14
C LEU A 99 5.13 8.42 17.84
N ASP A 100 4.72 9.46 17.11
CA ASP A 100 4.52 10.81 17.65
C ASP A 100 3.16 11.00 18.33
N LEU A 101 2.20 10.08 18.14
CA LEU A 101 0.89 10.18 18.78
C LEU A 101 1.00 10.04 20.31
N PRO A 102 0.27 10.88 21.07
CA PRO A 102 0.23 10.77 22.52
C PRO A 102 -0.44 9.45 22.92
N THR A 103 0.18 8.74 23.86
CA THR A 103 -0.42 7.56 24.51
C THR A 103 -1.13 7.96 25.79
N GLY A 104 -2.20 7.24 26.13
CA GLY A 104 -2.96 7.44 27.36
C GLY A 104 -3.67 6.17 27.81
N PRO A 105 -4.49 6.26 28.87
CA PRO A 105 -5.18 5.10 29.44
C PRO A 105 -6.05 4.39 28.41
N GLY A 106 -5.87 3.08 28.24
CA GLY A 106 -6.58 2.26 27.24
C GLY A 106 -5.90 2.21 25.86
N LEU A 107 -4.83 2.97 25.66
CA LEU A 107 -3.89 2.81 24.55
C LEU A 107 -2.66 2.04 25.04
N CYS A 108 -1.76 1.67 24.12
CA CYS A 108 -0.53 0.92 24.40
C CYS A 108 0.51 1.75 25.23
N GLU A 109 0.16 2.13 26.47
CA GLU A 109 0.89 3.09 27.33
C GLU A 109 2.22 2.53 27.83
N HIS A 110 2.27 1.23 28.18
CA HIS A 110 3.49 0.56 28.65
C HIS A 110 4.19 -0.26 27.56
N CYS A 111 3.79 -0.10 26.30
CA CYS A 111 4.34 -0.86 25.19
C CYS A 111 5.67 -0.28 24.73
N THR A 112 6.58 -1.15 24.33
CA THR A 112 7.82 -0.73 23.64
C THR A 112 7.51 -0.13 22.27
N LEU A 113 8.48 0.58 21.68
CA LEU A 113 8.33 1.20 20.36
C LEU A 113 7.94 0.19 19.26
N ILE A 114 8.58 -0.99 19.26
CA ILE A 114 8.31 -2.05 18.28
C ILE A 114 6.93 -2.67 18.55
N GLU A 115 6.60 -2.94 19.80
CA GLU A 115 5.31 -3.52 20.18
C GLU A 115 4.15 -2.59 19.82
N ARG A 116 4.34 -1.27 19.97
CA ARG A 116 3.38 -0.25 19.56
C ARG A 116 3.10 -0.33 18.06
N LEU A 117 4.13 -0.36 17.22
CA LEU A 117 3.98 -0.46 15.76
C LEU A 117 3.34 -1.80 15.36
N TYR A 118 3.80 -2.90 15.97
CA TYR A 118 3.27 -4.22 15.69
C TYR A 118 1.78 -4.34 16.03
N ARG A 119 1.38 -3.86 17.21
CA ARG A 119 -0.02 -3.90 17.64
C ARG A 119 -0.92 -2.94 16.87
N THR A 120 -0.37 -1.85 16.34
CA THR A 120 -1.13 -0.89 15.53
C THR A 120 -1.35 -1.41 14.11
N PHE A 121 -0.33 -2.00 13.47
CA PHE A 121 -0.37 -2.30 12.04
C PHE A 121 -0.60 -3.78 11.72
N PHE A 122 -0.15 -4.70 12.57
CA PHE A 122 -0.11 -6.14 12.26
C PHE A 122 -0.93 -7.02 13.20
N SER A 123 -1.37 -6.50 14.34
CA SER A 123 -2.22 -7.24 15.27
C SER A 123 -3.68 -7.23 14.84
N ILE A 124 -4.22 -8.41 14.59
CA ILE A 124 -5.61 -8.59 14.12
C ILE A 124 -6.60 -8.71 15.29
N THR A 125 -6.16 -9.27 16.42
CA THR A 125 -7.01 -9.59 17.57
C THR A 125 -6.86 -8.61 18.74
N HIS A 126 -5.68 -8.02 18.92
CA HIS A 126 -5.38 -7.12 20.04
C HIS A 126 -4.74 -5.83 19.52
N ASN A 127 -5.57 -4.91 19.04
CA ASN A 127 -5.14 -3.62 18.51
C ASN A 127 -4.61 -2.71 19.64
N SER A 128 -3.68 -1.82 19.32
CA SER A 128 -3.17 -0.78 20.22
C SER A 128 -4.20 0.31 20.56
N GLY A 129 -5.31 0.36 19.80
CA GLY A 129 -6.33 1.42 19.88
C GLY A 129 -5.89 2.73 19.21
N MET A 130 -4.67 2.78 18.68
CA MET A 130 -4.14 3.94 17.99
C MET A 130 -4.77 4.09 16.61
N LEU A 131 -4.80 5.32 16.08
CA LEU A 131 -5.50 5.65 14.84
C LEU A 131 -6.99 5.24 14.88
N GLY A 132 -7.62 5.31 16.05
CA GLY A 132 -9.03 4.92 16.23
C GLY A 132 -9.29 3.42 16.05
N GLY A 133 -8.25 2.58 15.99
CA GLY A 133 -8.39 1.16 15.67
C GLY A 133 -8.14 0.83 14.19
N ASP A 134 -7.99 1.84 13.32
CA ASP A 134 -7.80 1.65 11.88
C ASP A 134 -6.34 1.48 11.45
N GLY A 135 -5.44 1.24 12.41
CA GLY A 135 -4.01 1.10 12.14
C GLY A 135 -3.69 0.01 11.12
N VAL A 136 -4.41 -1.11 11.11
CA VAL A 136 -4.21 -2.20 10.14
C VAL A 136 -4.57 -1.73 8.72
N LEU A 137 -5.67 -0.98 8.56
CA LEU A 137 -6.08 -0.44 7.27
C LEU A 137 -5.02 0.54 6.73
N ILE A 138 -4.66 1.54 7.53
CA ILE A 138 -3.78 2.62 7.09
C ILE A 138 -2.34 2.14 6.97
N GLY A 139 -1.82 1.50 8.01
CA GLY A 139 -0.41 1.14 8.11
C GLY A 139 -0.04 -0.21 7.50
N ALA A 140 -0.98 -1.14 7.30
CA ALA A 140 -0.66 -2.41 6.64
C ALA A 140 -1.29 -2.54 5.26
N TRP A 141 -2.61 -2.39 5.13
CA TRP A 141 -3.30 -2.73 3.87
C TRP A 141 -2.96 -1.79 2.71
N ILE A 142 -2.82 -0.47 2.96
CA ILE A 142 -2.42 0.47 1.91
C ILE A 142 -1.01 0.14 1.37
N PRO A 143 0.07 0.09 2.18
CA PRO A 143 1.38 -0.35 1.70
C PRO A 143 1.35 -1.73 1.04
N LEU A 144 0.64 -2.69 1.63
CA LEU A 144 0.56 -4.06 1.14
C LEU A 144 -0.08 -4.13 -0.25
N SER A 145 -1.09 -3.29 -0.52
CA SER A 145 -1.71 -3.19 -1.84
C SER A 145 -0.77 -2.66 -2.91
N ILE A 146 0.04 -1.66 -2.59
CA ILE A 146 1.03 -1.09 -3.50
C ILE A 146 2.15 -2.10 -3.76
N ILE A 147 2.61 -2.81 -2.73
CA ILE A 147 3.60 -3.88 -2.87
C ILE A 147 3.04 -5.03 -3.72
N GLY A 148 1.82 -5.50 -3.42
CA GLY A 148 1.15 -6.55 -4.20
C GLY A 148 1.00 -6.18 -5.67
N TYR A 149 0.58 -4.94 -5.95
CA TYR A 149 0.53 -4.40 -7.31
C TYR A 149 1.89 -4.48 -8.02
N SER A 150 2.97 -4.04 -7.37
CA SER A 150 4.31 -4.07 -7.97
C SER A 150 4.81 -5.49 -8.29
N VAL A 151 4.47 -6.47 -7.44
CA VAL A 151 4.81 -7.88 -7.65
C VAL A 151 4.05 -8.43 -8.85
N GLY A 152 2.74 -8.18 -8.92
CA GLY A 152 1.92 -8.56 -10.07
C GLY A 152 2.42 -7.97 -11.39
N ALA A 153 2.81 -6.69 -11.36
CA ALA A 153 3.38 -6.01 -12.52
C ALA A 153 4.70 -6.68 -12.98
N ARG A 154 5.63 -6.92 -12.04
CA ARG A 154 6.91 -7.60 -12.31
C ARG A 154 6.69 -8.99 -12.92
N LEU A 155 5.76 -9.77 -12.38
CA LEU A 155 5.47 -11.11 -12.89
C LEU A 155 4.91 -11.09 -14.31
N ALA A 156 4.12 -10.07 -14.67
CA ALA A 156 3.60 -9.93 -16.02
C ALA A 156 4.68 -9.51 -17.01
N THR A 157 5.53 -8.55 -16.65
CA THR A 157 6.61 -8.07 -17.54
C THR A 157 7.67 -9.15 -17.76
N SER A 158 8.06 -9.88 -16.72
CA SER A 158 9.05 -10.96 -16.83
C SER A 158 8.55 -12.22 -17.53
N ALA A 159 7.25 -12.33 -17.81
CA ALA A 159 6.68 -13.43 -18.58
C ALA A 159 6.68 -13.19 -20.10
N VAL A 160 7.08 -11.99 -20.53
CA VAL A 160 7.11 -11.55 -21.94
C VAL A 160 8.54 -11.48 -22.49
N ASP A 161 9.54 -11.42 -21.59
CA ASP A 161 10.97 -11.52 -21.90
C ASP A 161 11.43 -12.99 -22.08
#